data_AF-A6E9Q7-F1
#
_entry.id   AF-A6E9Q7-F1
#
_cell.length_a   1.000
_cell.length_b   1.000
_cell.length_c   1.000
_cell.angle_alpha   90.00
_cell.angle_beta   90.00
_cell.angle_gamma   90.00
#
_symmetry.space_group_name_H-M   'P 1'
#
loop_
_entity.id
_entity.type
_entity.pdbx_description
1 polymer ?
#
loop_
_entity_poly.entity_id
_entity_poly.type
_entity_poly.pdbx_seq_one_letter_code
_entity_poly.pdbx_strand_id
1 'polypeptide(L)' 'MKRMIVIALCLVPLAAASGAKFLMIADNEDFVFVCLSKTAHKYHKYEDCRGLLKCTHEVRKSSRSEVDTARLSACKICY' A
#
# COMPACT_ATOMS: atom_id res chain seq x y z
N MET A 1 -21.49 -15.75 -64.33
CA MET A 1 -21.18 -14.43 -63.74
C MET A 1 -21.36 -14.54 -62.24
N LYS A 2 -20.25 -14.37 -61.49
CA LYS A 2 -20.12 -13.82 -60.13
C LYS A 2 -21.33 -14.04 -59.20
N ARG A 3 -21.18 -14.79 -58.10
CA ARG A 3 -20.57 -14.24 -56.88
C ARG A 3 -20.14 -15.36 -55.93
N MET A 4 -18.83 -15.59 -55.87
CA MET A 4 -18.17 -16.14 -54.69
C MET A 4 -17.41 -14.98 -54.06
N ILE A 5 -17.91 -14.45 -52.95
CA ILE A 5 -17.21 -13.55 -52.02
C ILE A 5 -17.76 -13.94 -50.64
N VAL A 6 -17.19 -14.95 -49.97
CA VAL A 6 -15.98 -14.88 -49.14
C VAL A 6 -16.14 -13.88 -48.00
N ILE A 7 -16.47 -14.45 -46.84
CA ILE A 7 -15.98 -14.11 -45.50
C ILE A 7 -16.38 -12.73 -44.97
N ALA A 8 -17.42 -12.77 -44.13
CA ALA A 8 -17.50 -12.15 -42.82
C ALA A 8 -16.34 -11.20 -42.44
N LEU A 9 -16.40 -9.95 -42.91
CA LEU A 9 -15.88 -8.84 -42.13
C LEU A 9 -16.95 -8.46 -41.11
N CYS A 10 -17.06 -9.24 -40.04
CA CYS A 10 -17.51 -8.69 -38.77
C CYS A 10 -16.41 -7.73 -38.33
N LEU A 11 -16.52 -6.47 -38.75
CA LEU A 11 -15.83 -5.36 -38.15
C LEU A 11 -16.23 -5.36 -36.67
N VAL A 12 -15.40 -6.02 -35.87
CA VAL A 12 -15.47 -6.01 -34.42
C VAL A 12 -15.58 -4.55 -34.02
N PRO A 13 -16.64 -4.14 -33.30
CA PRO A 13 -16.68 -2.79 -32.77
C PRO A 13 -15.47 -2.69 -31.88
N LEU A 14 -14.54 -1.80 -32.26
CA LEU A 14 -13.43 -1.39 -31.41
C LEU A 14 -14.11 -0.85 -30.16
N ALA A 15 -14.25 -1.70 -29.14
CA ALA A 15 -14.62 -1.27 -27.82
C ALA A 15 -13.60 -0.21 -27.48
N ALA A 16 -14.02 1.06 -27.55
CA ALA A 16 -13.31 2.14 -26.94
C ALA A 16 -13.13 1.66 -25.51
N ALA A 17 -11.91 1.21 -25.20
CA ALA A 17 -11.46 1.03 -23.85
C ALA A 17 -11.52 2.44 -23.29
N SER A 18 -12.68 2.80 -22.76
CA SER A 18 -12.89 3.94 -21.89
C SER A 18 -11.89 3.71 -20.79
N GLY A 19 -10.71 4.32 -20.95
CA GLY A 19 -9.67 4.32 -19.96
C GLY A 19 -10.28 4.93 -18.72
N ALA A 20 -10.83 4.07 -17.86
CA ALA A 20 -10.88 4.35 -16.45
C ALA A 20 -9.42 4.60 -16.10
N LYS A 21 -9.04 5.88 -16.11
CA LYS A 21 -7.84 6.34 -15.43
C LYS A 21 -8.07 5.91 -14.00
N PHE A 22 -7.51 4.75 -13.65
CA PHE A 22 -7.38 4.34 -12.27
C PHE A 22 -6.62 5.50 -11.64
N LEU A 23 -7.36 6.36 -10.94
CA LEU A 23 -6.77 7.37 -10.10
C LEU A 23 -6.02 6.56 -9.05
N MET A 24 -4.73 6.37 -9.26
CA MET A 24 -3.84 5.99 -8.18
C MET A 24 -3.92 7.13 -7.18
N ILE A 25 -4.81 6.98 -6.20
CA ILE A 25 -4.75 7.73 -4.97
C ILE A 25 -3.40 7.29 -4.39
N ALA A 26 -2.38 8.11 -4.61
CA ALA A 26 -1.12 8.00 -3.90
C ALA A 26 -1.45 8.38 -2.46
N ASP A 27 -2.00 7.40 -1.73
CA ASP A 27 -2.21 7.51 -0.30
C ASP A 27 -0.84 7.83 0.27
N ASN A 28 -0.68 9.05 0.80
CA ASN A 28 0.50 9.44 1.55
C ASN A 28 0.42 8.67 2.87
N GLU A 29 0.60 7.35 2.81
CA GLU A 29 0.59 6.51 3.98
C GLU A 29 1.75 6.97 4.86
N ASP A 30 1.42 7.60 5.99
CA ASP A 30 2.39 7.94 7.01
C ASP A 30 3.03 6.64 7.49
N PHE A 31 4.29 6.40 7.09
CA PHE A 31 5.03 5.24 7.56
C PHE A 31 5.61 5.49 8.94
N VAL A 32 5.57 4.46 9.78
CA VAL A 32 6.10 4.46 11.15
C VAL A 32 6.95 3.20 11.38
N PHE A 33 7.74 3.21 12.44
CA PHE A 33 8.61 2.09 12.82
C PHE A 33 8.09 1.40 14.07
N VAL A 34 8.05 0.07 14.04
CA VAL A 34 7.53 -0.77 15.13
C VAL A 34 8.55 -1.86 15.47
N CYS A 35 8.79 -2.07 16.76
CA CYS A 35 9.53 -3.22 17.25
C CYS A 35 8.61 -4.45 17.24
N LEU A 36 8.94 -5.50 16.49
CA LEU A 36 8.15 -6.73 16.41
C LEU A 36 8.41 -7.63 17.61
N SER A 37 7.80 -7.28 18.75
CA SER A 37 7.80 -8.11 19.95
C SER A 37 6.38 -8.32 20.48
N LYS A 38 6.17 -9.42 21.22
CA LYS A 38 4.89 -9.69 21.89
C LYS A 38 4.53 -8.64 22.95
N THR A 39 5.52 -7.88 23.42
CA THR A 39 5.39 -6.86 24.45
C THR A 39 5.51 -5.44 23.91
N ALA A 40 5.64 -5.28 22.58
CA ALA A 40 5.70 -3.97 21.96
C ALA A 40 4.31 -3.35 21.94
N HIS A 41 4.20 -2.18 22.56
CA HIS A 41 2.94 -1.43 22.63
C HIS A 41 3.09 -0.04 21.99
N LYS A 42 4.20 0.21 21.27
CA LYS A 42 4.54 1.53 20.74
C LYS A 42 5.02 1.52 19.32
N TYR A 43 4.65 2.57 18.58
CA TYR A 43 5.22 2.92 17.28
C TYR A 43 6.04 4.21 17.35
N HIS A 44 6.98 4.35 16.42
CA HIS A 44 8.01 5.38 16.42
C HIS A 44 8.03 6.12 15.08
N LYS A 45 8.25 7.44 15.12
CA LYS A 45 8.35 8.27 13.92
C LYS A 45 9.67 8.07 13.18
N TYR A 46 10.74 7.83 13.94
CA TYR A 46 12.12 7.69 13.44
C TYR A 46 12.72 6.36 13.87
N GLU A 47 13.53 5.76 13.00
CA GLU A 47 14.24 4.50 13.25
C GLU A 47 15.29 4.59 14.36
N ASP A 48 15.85 5.77 14.56
CA ASP A 48 16.91 6.09 15.54
C ASP A 48 16.36 6.59 16.89
N CYS A 49 15.03 6.51 17.09
CA CYS A 49 14.42 6.90 18.35
C CYS A 49 15.02 6.10 19.52
N ARG A 50 15.45 6.79 20.59
CA ARG A 50 16.07 6.17 21.78
C ARG A 50 15.24 5.03 22.40
N GLY A 51 13.91 5.08 22.29
CA GLY A 51 13.04 3.99 22.73
C GLY A 51 13.08 2.76 21.80
N LEU A 52 13.20 2.99 20.49
CA LEU A 52 13.25 1.95 19.47
C LEU A 52 14.62 1.27 19.42
N LEU A 53 15.70 2.03 19.65
CA LEU A 53 17.07 1.49 19.73
C LEU A 53 17.27 0.47 20.87
N LYS A 54 16.35 0.39 21.83
CA LYS A 54 16.34 -0.64 22.88
C LYS A 54 15.68 -1.94 22.42
N CYS A 55 15.03 -1.96 21.26
CA CYS A 55 14.43 -3.16 20.69
C CYS A 55 15.53 -4.19 20.43
N THR A 56 15.37 -5.39 20.97
CA THR A 56 16.27 -6.53 20.74
C THR A 56 15.70 -7.49 19.70
N HIS A 57 14.66 -7.08 18.99
CA HIS A 57 13.93 -7.87 17.98
C HIS A 57 13.95 -7.13 16.64
N GLU A 58 13.27 -7.70 15.64
CA GLU A 58 13.14 -7.07 14.33
C GLU A 58 12.39 -5.74 14.43
N VAL A 59 12.91 -4.72 13.76
CA VAL A 59 12.25 -3.43 13.58
C VAL A 59 11.66 -3.41 12.18
N ARG A 60 10.35 -3.17 12.08
CA ARG A 60 9.62 -3.11 10.82
C ARG A 60 9.08 -1.72 10.58
N LYS A 61 9.19 -1.27 9.32
CA LYS A 61 8.48 -0.10 8.82
C LYS A 61 7.08 -0.53 8.40
N SER A 62 6.06 0.07 8.99
CA SER A 62 4.64 -0.24 8.79
C SER A 62 3.86 1.04 8.49
N SER A 63 2.73 0.94 7.79
CA SER A 63 1.86 2.09 7.58
C SER A 63 1.10 2.42 8.87
N ARG A 64 0.72 3.69 9.05
CA ARG A 64 -0.03 4.12 10.23
C ARG A 64 -1.35 3.36 10.39
N SER A 65 -2.03 3.10 9.28
CA SER A 65 -3.24 2.30 9.21
C SER A 65 -3.05 0.89 9.79
N GLU A 66 -1.96 0.20 9.44
CA GLU A 66 -1.63 -1.14 10.00
C GLU A 66 -1.43 -1.06 11.52
N VAL A 67 -0.73 -0.03 11.99
CA VAL A 67 -0.41 0.17 13.41
C VAL A 67 -1.63 0.55 14.26
N ASP A 68 -2.55 1.32 13.71
CA ASP A 68 -3.81 1.70 14.37
C ASP A 68 -4.70 0.47 14.59
N THR A 69 -4.72 -0.48 13.64
CA THR A 69 -5.44 -1.75 13.83
C THR A 69 -4.82 -2.62 14.94
N ALA A 70 -3.50 -2.56 15.10
CA ALA A 70 -2.77 -3.27 16.13
C ALA A 70 -2.89 -2.64 17.54
N ARG A 71 -3.60 -1.51 17.68
CA ARG A 71 -3.79 -0.76 18.94
C ARG A 71 -2.47 -0.35 19.62
N LEU A 72 -1.44 -0.10 18.81
CA LEU A 72 -0.16 0.42 19.29
C LEU A 72 -0.31 1.91 19.63
N SER A 73 0.39 2.37 20.67
CA SER A 73 0.37 3.78 21.09
C SER A 73 1.56 4.56 20.53
N ALA A 74 1.42 5.87 20.32
CA ALA A 74 2.56 6.68 19.89
C ALA A 74 3.67 6.71 20.96
N CYS A 75 4.93 6.71 20.52
CA CYS A 75 6.07 6.92 21.40
C CYS A 75 6.15 8.38 21.85
N LYS A 76 6.12 8.64 23.17
CA LYS A 76 6.20 9.98 23.77
C LYS A 76 7.55 10.72 23.57
N ILE A 77 8.54 10.08 22.94
CA ILE A 77 9.87 10.65 22.69
C ILE A 77 9.95 11.27 21.30
N CYS A 78 9.32 10.62 20.30
CA CYS A 78 9.40 11.01 18.90
C CYS A 78 8.05 11.38 18.28
N TYR A 79 7.00 11.46 19.10
CA TYR A 79 5.69 12.08 18.85
C TYR A 79 5.31 12.95 20.04
#